data_AF-A0A9E2KRH3-F1
#
_entry.id   AF-A0A9E2KRH3-F1
#
_cell.length_a   1.000
_cell.length_b   1.000
_cell.length_c   1.000
_cell.angle_alpha   90.00
_cell.angle_beta   90.00
_cell.angle_gamma   90.00
#
_symmetry.space_group_name_H-M   'P 1'
#
loop_
_entity.id
_entity.type
_entity.pdbx_description
1 polymer ?
#
loop_
_entity_poly.entity_id
_entity_poly.type
_entity_poly.pdbx_seq_one_letter_code
_entity_poly.pdbx_strand_id
1 'polypeptide(L)' 'MNKLISDTIRHPFTRLGDPKPLQHELIGYWSRRINRKDRMVYIVYTDRIESIQLKQHYY' A
#
# COMPACT_ATOMS: atom_id res chain seq x y z
N MET A 1 5.17 -9.37 -6.06
CA MET A 1 5.19 -8.68 -4.76
C MET A 1 6.34 -7.67 -4.65
N ASN A 2 7.60 -8.09 -4.82
CA ASN A 2 8.79 -7.22 -4.62
C ASN A 2 8.73 -5.89 -5.38
N LYS A 3 8.25 -5.90 -6.64
CA LYS A 3 8.10 -4.67 -7.44
C LYS A 3 7.14 -3.63 -6.82
N LEU A 4 6.03 -4.07 -6.21
CA LEU A 4 5.05 -3.16 -5.61
C LEU A 4 5.64 -2.49 -4.35
N ILE A 5 6.37 -3.26 -3.53
CA ILE A 5 7.02 -2.75 -2.33
C ILE A 5 8.09 -1.73 -2.72
N SER A 6 8.97 -2.06 -3.67
CA SER A 6 10.00 -1.13 -4.15
C SER A 6 9.42 0.15 -4.75
N ASP A 7 8.31 0.05 -5.50
CA ASP A 7 7.62 1.24 -6.03
C ASP A 7 6.97 2.08 -4.92
N THR A 8 6.40 1.44 -3.90
CA THR A 8 5.79 2.14 -2.76
C THR A 8 6.82 2.94 -1.96
N ILE A 9 8.05 2.41 -1.81
CA ILE A 9 9.13 3.14 -1.15
C ILE A 9 9.54 4.38 -1.96
N ARG A 10 9.60 4.29 -3.29
CA ARG A 10 10.08 5.38 -4.17
C ARG A 10 8.99 6.40 -4.51
N HIS A 11 7.75 5.94 -4.64
CA HIS A 11 6.63 6.72 -5.15
C HIS A 11 5.36 6.47 -4.34
N PRO A 12 5.34 6.69 -3.02
CA PRO A 12 4.29 6.21 -2.13
C PRO A 12 2.86 6.59 -2.54
N PHE A 13 2.64 7.73 -3.20
CA PHE A 13 1.29 8.22 -3.52
C PHE A 13 0.91 8.10 -4.99
N THR A 14 1.76 7.51 -5.83
CA THR A 14 1.52 7.41 -7.29
C THR A 14 1.99 6.07 -7.87
N ARG A 15 1.66 5.80 -9.14
CA ARG A 15 2.11 4.64 -9.93
C ARG A 15 1.50 3.29 -9.52
N LEU A 16 2.32 2.25 -9.34
CA LEU A 16 1.89 0.86 -9.43
C LEU A 16 0.82 0.52 -8.41
N GLY A 17 -0.23 -0.17 -8.85
CA GLY A 17 -1.32 -0.58 -7.97
C GLY A 17 -2.30 0.54 -7.63
N ASP A 18 -2.34 1.64 -8.39
CA ASP A 18 -3.39 2.67 -8.29
C ASP A 18 -3.62 3.12 -6.84
N PRO A 19 -2.61 3.74 -6.19
CA PRO A 19 -2.67 4.11 -4.79
C PRO A 19 -3.85 5.05 -4.52
N LYS A 20 -4.66 4.71 -3.52
CA LYS A 20 -5.80 5.53 -3.10
C LYS A 20 -5.72 5.86 -1.60
N PRO A 21 -5.91 7.13 -1.23
CA PRO A 21 -6.07 7.48 0.17
C PRO A 21 -7.35 6.83 0.71
N LEU A 22 -7.28 6.31 1.93
CA LEU A 22 -8.44 5.80 2.63
C LEU A 22 -9.14 6.93 3.40
N GLN A 23 -10.40 6.69 3.76
CA GLN A 23 -11.29 7.69 4.35
C GLN A 23 -11.80 7.23 5.72
N HIS A 24 -12.53 8.11 6.41
CA HIS A 24 -13.14 7.87 7.72
C HIS A 24 -12.07 7.53 8.78
N GLU A 25 -12.17 6.38 9.44
CA GLU A 25 -11.24 5.96 10.49
C GLU A 25 -9.83 5.65 9.97
N LEU A 26 -9.67 5.55 8.64
CA LEU A 26 -8.40 5.25 7.98
C LEU A 26 -7.81 6.48 7.26
N ILE A 27 -8.16 7.69 7.67
CA ILE A 27 -7.49 8.91 7.17
C ILE A 27 -5.99 8.82 7.46
N GLY A 28 -5.17 9.14 6.45
CA GLY A 28 -3.71 9.02 6.50
C GLY A 28 -3.18 7.68 5.97
N TYR A 29 -4.03 6.67 5.87
CA TYR A 29 -3.68 5.39 5.23
C TYR A 29 -3.90 5.43 3.73
N TRP A 30 -3.17 4.54 3.05
CA TRP A 30 -3.19 4.36 1.62
C TRP A 30 -3.39 2.90 1.28
N SER A 31 -4.12 2.65 0.20
CA SER A 31 -4.32 1.30 -0.36
C SER A 31 -3.75 1.19 -1.76
N ARG A 32 -3.05 0.09 -2.05
CA ARG A 32 -2.60 -0.29 -3.39
C ARG A 32 -3.11 -1.66 -3.80
N ARG A 33 -3.43 -1.84 -5.07
CA ARG A 33 -3.81 -3.14 -5.65
C ARG A 33 -2.60 -4.03 -5.82
N ILE A 34 -2.62 -5.18 -5.16
CA ILE A 34 -1.66 -6.28 -5.39
C ILE A 34 -2.15 -7.09 -6.60
N ASN A 35 -3.43 -7.43 -6.61
CA ASN A 35 -4.12 -8.12 -7.71
C ASN A 35 -5.60 -7.66 -7.75
N ARG A 36 -6.49 -8.38 -8.45
CA ARG A 36 -7.91 -8.00 -8.54
C ARG A 36 -8.60 -7.97 -7.17
N LYS A 37 -8.28 -8.91 -6.27
CA LYS A 37 -8.92 -9.11 -4.97
C LYS A 37 -8.16 -8.44 -3.81
N ASP A 38 -6.84 -8.50 -3.83
CA ASP A 38 -6.01 -8.13 -2.68
C ASP A 38 -5.49 -6.70 -2.75
N ARG A 39 -5.41 -6.07 -1.57
CA ARG A 39 -4.89 -4.72 -1.37
C ARG A 39 -3.78 -4.74 -0.31
N MET A 40 -2.73 -3.97 -0.55
CA MET A 40 -1.75 -3.58 0.45
C MET A 40 -2.22 -2.28 1.08
N VAL A 41 -2.33 -2.25 2.42
CA VAL A 41 -2.64 -1.04 3.18
C VAL A 41 -1.41 -0.60 3.94
N TYR A 42 -1.04 0.67 3.82
CA TYR A 42 0.15 1.25 4.44
C TYR A 42 -0.07 2.71 4.83
N ILE A 43 0.80 3.21 5.69
CA ILE A 43 0.91 4.63 6.07
C ILE A 43 2.34 5.10 5.83
N VAL A 44 2.48 6.38 5.51
CA VAL A 44 3.76 7.02 5.23
C VAL A 44 4.05 8.01 6.34
N TYR A 45 5.17 7.81 7.02
CA TYR A 45 5.76 8.75 7.96
C TYR A 45 6.96 9.45 7.31
N THR A 46 7.52 10.44 8.00
CA THR A 46 8.67 11.21 7.50
C THR A 46 9.90 10.35 7.23
N ASP A 47 10.12 9.31 8.02
CA ASP A 47 11.32 8.47 8.03
C ASP A 47 11.06 7.03 7.54
N ARG A 48 9.80 6.59 7.51
CA ARG A 48 9.46 5.18 7.24
C ARG A 48 8.08 5.00 6.64
N ILE A 49 7.84 3.79 6.13
CA ILE A 49 6.54 3.32 5.67
C ILE A 49 6.18 2.08 6.49
N GLU A 50 5.01 2.08 7.10
CA GLU A 50 4.48 0.92 7.83
C GLU A 50 3.34 0.30 7.04
N SER A 51 3.41 -1.02 6.84
CA SER A 51 2.34 -1.79 6.20
C SER A 51 1.51 -2.48 7.26
N ILE A 52 0.19 -2.33 7.20
CA ILE A 52 -0.75 -2.89 8.18
C ILE A 52 -1.37 -4.19 7.71
N GLN A 53 -1.42 -4.40 6.39
CA GLN A 53 -1.98 -5.63 5.86
C GLN A 53 -1.25 -6.04 4.57
N LEU A 54 -0.43 -7.07 4.71
CA LEU A 54 -0.03 -7.93 3.61
C LEU A 54 -0.83 -9.23 3.78
N LYS A 55 -2.02 -9.33 3.16
CA LYS A 55 -2.63 -10.66 3.01
C LYS A 55 -1.76 -11.46 2.04
N GLN A 56 -0.81 -12.21 2.59
CA GLN A 56 -0.16 -13.29 1.88
C GLN A 56 -1.13 -14.46 1.84
N HIS A 57 -1.99 -14.49 0.82
CA HIS A 57 -2.49 -15.79 0.35
C HIS A 57 -1.34 -16.45 -0.42
N TYR A 58 -0.46 -17.15 0.31
CA TYR A 58 0.24 -18.28 -0.27
C TYR A 58 -0.74 -19.45 -0.21
N TYR A 59 -1.26 -19.85 -1.36
CA TYR A 59 -1.65 -21.22 -1.62
C TYR A 59 -0.79 -21.71 -2.77
#